data_AF-A0A847VK56-F1
#
_entry.id   AF-A0A847VK56-F1
#
_cell.length_a   1.000
_cell.length_b   1.000
_cell.length_c   1.000
_cell.angle_alpha   90.00
_cell.angle_beta   90.00
_cell.angle_gamma   90.00
#
_symmetry.space_group_name_H-M   'P 1'
#
loop_
_entity.id
_entity.type
_entity.pdbx_description
1 polymer ?
#
loop_
_entity_poly.entity_id
_entity_poly.type
_entity_poly.pdbx_seq_one_letter_code
_entity_poly.pdbx_strand_id
1 'polypeptide(L)'
;MFPRQLNDRRAFGIAKAMLEGFDRHYRLFRAASAAAKGRFERADWHGQQRAQRERIEFYDLRVNEAVERLRQEFDAATLSMDTWQQAKLHYIGLLTGHGQPELAETFFNSVTVKLLHRNYYRNDFIFVRPAVSTEYLESDDPAALPTYRAYYPTRETLHATWKRIVHNFQ
;
A
#
# COMPACT_ATOMS: atom_id res chain seq x y z
N MET A 1 12.67 12.97 21.04
CA MET A 1 11.74 13.59 22.02
C MET A 1 10.42 13.72 21.31
N PHE A 2 9.33 13.20 21.87
CA PHE A 2 8.03 13.25 21.20
C PHE A 2 7.54 14.71 21.02
N PRO A 3 7.07 15.11 19.83
CA PRO A 3 6.65 16.48 19.58
C PRO A 3 5.42 16.79 20.42
N ARG A 4 5.49 17.87 21.20
CA ARG A 4 4.37 18.34 22.03
C ARG A 4 3.34 19.12 21.22
N GLN A 5 3.69 19.54 20.01
CA GLN A 5 2.87 20.34 19.09
C GLN A 5 3.13 19.88 17.65
N LEU A 6 2.10 19.96 16.80
CA LEU A 6 2.22 19.77 15.34
C LEU A 6 2.19 21.15 14.68
N ASN A 7 3.35 21.80 14.58
CA ASN A 7 3.46 23.20 14.17
C ASN A 7 4.26 23.42 12.87
N ASP A 8 4.96 22.40 12.36
CA ASP A 8 5.61 22.50 11.06
C ASP A 8 4.57 22.29 9.96
N ARG A 9 4.23 23.39 9.28
CA ARG A 9 3.23 23.41 8.21
C ARG A 9 3.54 22.46 7.05
N ARG A 10 4.80 22.06 6.88
CA ARG A 10 5.22 21.12 5.83
C ARG A 10 4.88 19.67 6.18
N ALA A 11 4.79 19.33 7.46
CA ALA A 11 4.68 17.96 7.94
C ALA A 11 3.44 17.23 7.37
N PHE A 12 2.30 17.91 7.34
CA PHE A 12 1.07 17.38 6.73
C PHE A 12 1.22 17.19 5.21
N GLY A 13 1.84 18.14 4.52
CA GLY A 13 2.08 18.06 3.07
C GLY A 13 2.98 16.88 2.70
N ILE A 14 4.03 16.64 3.50
CA ILE A 14 4.92 15.48 3.35
C ILE A 14 4.14 14.17 3.54
N ALA A 15 3.37 14.06 4.63
CA ALA A 15 2.56 12.87 4.90
C ALA A 15 1.59 12.57 3.76
N LYS A 16 0.91 13.60 3.26
CA LYS A 16 -0.01 13.48 2.12
C LYS A 16 0.71 13.05 0.85
N ALA A 17 1.85 13.67 0.52
CA ALA A 17 2.63 13.33 -0.67
C ALA A 17 3.15 11.89 -0.63
N MET A 18 3.53 11.39 0.54
CA MET A 18 3.93 9.99 0.73
C MET A 18 2.75 9.04 0.53
N LEU A 19 1.57 9.36 1.08
CA LEU A 19 0.38 8.53 0.94
C LEU A 19 -0.09 8.49 -0.52
N GLU A 20 -0.12 9.63 -1.20
CA GLU A 20 -0.42 9.70 -2.64
C GLU A 20 0.55 8.86 -3.48
N GLY A 21 1.83 8.83 -3.11
CA GLY A 21 2.84 7.97 -3.73
C GLY A 21 2.55 6.48 -3.54
N PHE A 22 2.16 6.10 -2.32
CA PHE A 22 1.73 4.74 -1.99
C PHE A 22 0.45 4.35 -2.75
N ASP A 23 -0.59 5.19 -2.75
CA ASP A 23 -1.85 4.92 -3.43
C ASP A 23 -1.67 4.74 -4.93
N ARG A 24 -0.79 5.54 -5.53
CA ARG A 24 -0.40 5.38 -6.94
C ARG A 24 0.29 4.03 -7.17
N HIS A 25 1.23 3.63 -6.30
CA HIS A 25 1.86 2.32 -6.38
C HIS A 25 0.81 1.20 -6.29
N TYR A 26 -0.05 1.23 -5.27
CA TYR A 26 -1.03 0.19 -5.01
C TYR A 26 -2.02 0.06 -6.17
N ARG A 27 -2.48 1.18 -6.74
CA ARG A 27 -3.36 1.19 -7.92
C ARG A 27 -2.72 0.51 -9.13
N LEU A 28 -1.46 0.83 -9.44
CA LEU A 28 -0.74 0.21 -10.56
C LEU A 28 -0.49 -1.28 -10.33
N PHE A 29 -0.14 -1.67 -9.11
CA PHE A 29 0.03 -3.06 -8.72
C PHE A 29 -1.27 -3.86 -8.86
N ARG A 30 -2.40 -3.30 -8.44
CA ARG A 30 -3.74 -3.89 -8.60
C ARG A 30 -4.14 -4.00 -10.06
N ALA A 31 -3.90 -2.97 -10.87
CA ALA A 31 -4.19 -2.99 -12.30
C ALA A 31 -3.38 -4.08 -13.04
N ALA A 32 -2.08 -4.20 -12.73
CA ALA A 32 -1.23 -5.24 -13.30
C ALA A 32 -1.71 -6.66 -12.96
N SER A 33 -2.17 -6.83 -11.71
CA SER A 33 -2.73 -8.09 -11.21
C SER A 33 -4.08 -8.43 -11.87
N ALA A 34 -4.98 -7.45 -12.03
CA ALA A 34 -6.26 -7.63 -12.69
C ALA A 34 -6.10 -8.07 -14.16
N ALA A 35 -5.08 -7.55 -14.85
CA ALA A 35 -4.78 -7.93 -16.23
C ALA A 35 -4.27 -9.38 -16.38
N ALA A 36 -3.89 -10.07 -15.31
CA ALA A 36 -3.37 -11.44 -15.37
C ALA A 36 -4.39 -12.44 -15.94
N LYS A 37 -5.67 -12.29 -15.58
CA LYS A 37 -6.76 -13.13 -16.12
C LYS A 37 -6.79 -13.10 -17.64
N GLY A 38 -6.80 -11.90 -18.23
CA GLY A 38 -6.83 -11.75 -19.68
C GLY A 38 -5.57 -12.31 -20.37
N ARG A 39 -4.40 -12.29 -19.72
CA ARG A 39 -3.19 -12.94 -20.27
C ARG A 39 -3.32 -14.46 -20.25
N PHE A 40 -3.86 -15.02 -19.17
CA PHE A 40 -4.13 -16.45 -19.05
C PHE A 40 -5.12 -16.93 -20.13
N GLU A 41 -6.24 -16.24 -20.29
CA GLU A 41 -7.28 -16.60 -21.28
C GLU A 41 -6.77 -16.55 -22.73
N ARG A 42 -5.81 -15.68 -23.02
CA ARG A 42 -5.14 -15.59 -24.32
C ARG A 42 -3.91 -16.50 -24.47
N ALA A 43 -3.59 -17.29 -23.46
CA ALA A 43 -2.37 -18.09 -23.39
C ALA A 43 -1.07 -17.28 -23.61
N ASP A 44 -1.06 -16.00 -23.20
CA ASP A 44 0.09 -15.10 -23.34
C ASP A 44 1.10 -15.32 -22.19
N TRP A 45 1.81 -16.43 -22.24
CA TRP A 45 2.75 -16.84 -21.19
C TRP A 45 3.94 -15.89 -21.08
N HIS A 46 4.49 -15.44 -22.22
CA HIS A 46 5.60 -14.51 -22.24
C HIS A 46 5.19 -13.13 -21.71
N GLY A 47 4.00 -12.64 -22.05
CA GLY A 47 3.46 -11.41 -21.49
C GLY A 47 3.21 -11.51 -20.00
N GLN A 48 2.75 -12.66 -19.51
CA GLN A 48 2.60 -12.88 -18.07
C GLN A 48 3.95 -12.87 -17.33
N GLN A 49 5.00 -13.47 -17.89
CA GLN A 49 6.35 -13.42 -17.31
C GLN A 49 6.91 -11.99 -17.28
N ARG A 50 6.76 -11.22 -18.37
CA ARG A 50 7.19 -9.81 -18.41
C ARG A 50 6.44 -8.96 -17.38
N ALA A 51 5.12 -9.09 -17.33
CA ALA A 51 4.30 -8.32 -16.39
C ALA A 51 4.65 -8.61 -14.91
N GLN A 52 5.01 -9.84 -14.58
CA GLN A 52 5.47 -10.16 -13.22
C GLN A 52 6.81 -9.51 -12.88
N ARG A 53 7.75 -9.47 -13.83
CA ARG A 53 9.03 -8.76 -13.64
C ARG A 53 8.81 -7.27 -13.42
N GLU A 54 8.06 -6.62 -14.31
CA GLU A 54 7.76 -5.19 -14.24
C GLU A 54 7.05 -4.83 -12.92
N ARG A 55 6.13 -5.68 -12.46
CA ARG A 55 5.42 -5.48 -11.20
C ARG A 55 6.35 -5.46 -9.97
N ILE A 56 7.46 -6.21 -9.97
CA ILE A 56 8.45 -6.17 -8.90
C ILE A 56 9.18 -4.82 -8.91
N GLU A 57 9.56 -4.34 -10.09
CA GLU A 57 10.27 -3.06 -10.27
C GLU A 57 9.41 -1.84 -9.92
N PHE A 58 8.08 -1.95 -9.99
CA PHE A 58 7.16 -0.86 -9.68
C PHE A 58 7.31 -0.31 -8.27
N TYR A 59 7.66 -1.14 -7.28
CA TYR A 59 7.77 -0.65 -5.91
C TYR A 59 8.90 0.37 -5.77
N ASP A 60 10.11 -0.03 -6.16
CA ASP A 60 11.30 0.83 -6.06
C ASP A 60 11.16 2.11 -6.90
N LEU A 61 10.57 1.99 -8.09
CA LEU A 61 10.31 3.16 -8.94
C LEU A 61 9.38 4.16 -8.25
N ARG A 62 8.28 3.69 -7.65
CA ARG A 62 7.31 4.57 -6.96
C ARG A 62 7.90 5.18 -5.70
N VAL A 63 8.73 4.43 -4.97
CA VAL A 63 9.48 4.95 -3.82
C VAL A 63 10.43 6.07 -4.28
N ASN A 64 11.20 5.86 -5.35
CA ASN A 64 12.11 6.88 -5.87
C ASN A 64 11.39 8.13 -6.36
N GLU A 65 10.23 7.98 -7.02
CA GLU A 65 9.39 9.12 -7.41
C GLU A 65 8.91 9.93 -6.19
N ALA A 66 8.49 9.25 -5.12
CA ALA A 66 8.11 9.93 -3.88
C ALA A 66 9.30 10.64 -3.23
N VAL A 67 10.48 10.00 -3.22
CA VAL A 67 11.73 10.62 -2.73
C VAL A 67 12.05 11.91 -3.49
N GLU A 68 12.00 11.89 -4.82
CA GLU A 68 12.31 13.09 -5.61
C GLU A 68 11.25 14.16 -5.49
N ARG A 69 9.96 13.78 -5.43
CA ARG A 69 8.88 14.73 -5.14
C ARG A 69 9.13 15.43 -3.81
N LEU A 70 9.48 14.69 -2.77
CA LEU A 70 9.72 15.27 -1.44
C LEU A 70 10.94 16.20 -1.42
N ARG A 71 12.00 15.87 -2.17
CA ARG A 71 13.16 16.75 -2.34
C ARG A 71 12.79 18.05 -3.05
N GLN A 72 11.99 17.98 -4.10
CA GLN A 72 11.63 19.14 -4.91
C GLN A 72 10.60 20.06 -4.21
N GLU A 73 9.55 19.48 -3.62
CA GLU A 73 8.43 20.23 -3.06
C GLU A 73 8.69 20.72 -1.62
N PHE A 74 9.50 19.99 -0.84
CA PHE A 74 9.66 20.25 0.61
C PHE A 74 11.10 20.43 1.06
N ASP A 75 12.06 20.40 0.13
CA ASP A 75 13.50 20.41 0.44
C ASP A 75 13.86 19.34 1.49
N ALA A 76 13.40 18.11 1.24
CA ALA A 76 13.44 17.02 2.21
C ALA A 76 14.80 16.74 2.86
N ALA A 77 15.90 17.12 2.20
CA ALA A 77 17.26 16.97 2.70
C ALA A 77 17.60 17.91 3.86
N THR A 78 16.91 19.04 4.01
CA THR A 78 17.16 20.04 5.06
C THR A 78 16.19 19.93 6.23
N LEU A 79 15.21 19.02 6.15
CA LEU A 79 14.19 18.84 7.17
C LEU A 79 14.79 18.34 8.48
N SER A 80 14.30 18.94 9.57
CA SER A 80 14.67 18.52 10.92
C SER A 80 14.04 17.17 11.27
N MET A 81 14.64 16.46 12.23
CA MET A 81 14.05 15.23 12.77
C MET A 81 12.69 15.47 13.43
N ASP A 82 12.46 16.65 14.01
CA ASP A 82 11.17 17.03 14.58
C ASP A 82 10.09 17.10 13.49
N THR A 83 10.40 17.70 12.34
CA THR A 83 9.51 17.75 11.18
C THR A 83 9.12 16.34 10.69
N TRP A 84 10.08 15.41 10.63
CA TRP A 84 9.83 14.02 10.25
C TRP A 84 8.94 13.28 11.25
N GLN A 85 9.10 13.55 12.54
CA GLN A 85 8.25 12.97 13.57
C GLN A 85 6.82 13.52 13.48
N GLN A 86 6.65 14.82 13.24
CA GLN A 86 5.34 15.41 12.96
C GLN A 86 4.70 14.82 11.68
N ALA A 87 5.48 14.61 10.62
CA ALA A 87 5.00 14.01 9.38
C ALA A 87 4.50 12.57 9.60
N LYS A 88 5.22 11.77 10.39
CA LYS A 88 4.79 10.42 10.80
C LYS A 88 3.47 10.45 11.57
N LEU A 89 3.28 11.40 12.49
CA LEU A 89 2.03 11.54 13.24
C LEU A 89 0.85 11.92 12.34
N HIS A 90 1.05 12.84 11.39
CA HIS A 90 0.05 13.13 10.38
C HIS A 90 -0.26 11.91 9.50
N TYR A 91 0.77 11.15 9.13
CA TYR A 91 0.62 9.92 8.33
C TYR A 91 -0.26 8.91 9.06
N ILE A 92 -0.01 8.64 10.36
CA ILE A 92 -0.86 7.78 11.20
C ILE A 92 -2.31 8.25 11.17
N GLY A 93 -2.55 9.56 11.32
CA GLY A 93 -3.90 10.13 11.25
C GLY A 93 -4.60 9.84 9.92
N LEU A 94 -3.88 9.96 8.80
CA LEU A 94 -4.40 9.67 7.46
C LEU A 94 -4.69 8.17 7.25
N LEU A 95 -3.98 7.28 7.95
CA LEU A 95 -4.15 5.83 7.80
C LEU A 95 -5.37 5.26 8.52
N THR A 96 -6.02 6.02 9.42
CA THR A 96 -7.14 5.51 10.23
C THR A 96 -8.34 5.03 9.41
N GLY A 97 -8.56 5.62 8.22
CA GLY A 97 -9.59 5.18 7.26
C GLY A 97 -9.01 4.53 5.99
N HIS A 98 -7.72 4.18 5.99
CA HIS A 98 -7.06 3.65 4.80
C HIS A 98 -7.19 2.12 4.74
N GLY A 99 -7.59 1.56 3.60
CA GLY A 99 -7.83 0.10 3.48
C GLY A 99 -6.57 -0.77 3.44
N GLN A 100 -5.38 -0.17 3.36
CA GLN A 100 -4.08 -0.86 3.34
C GLN A 100 -3.03 -0.15 4.21
N PRO A 101 -3.27 -0.01 5.52
CA PRO A 101 -2.42 0.82 6.37
C PRO A 101 -1.01 0.24 6.55
N GLU A 102 -0.87 -1.07 6.77
CA GLU A 102 0.43 -1.73 6.96
C GLU A 102 1.36 -1.59 5.74
N LEU A 103 0.78 -1.66 4.53
CA LEU A 103 1.54 -1.48 3.29
C LEU A 103 1.97 -0.02 3.12
N ALA A 104 1.09 0.92 3.49
CA ALA A 104 1.40 2.34 3.48
C ALA A 104 2.51 2.70 4.49
N GLU A 105 2.53 2.08 5.67
CA GLU A 105 3.61 2.21 6.66
C GLU A 105 4.95 1.70 6.12
N THR A 106 4.95 0.58 5.41
CA THR A 106 6.15 0.02 4.75
C THR A 106 6.67 0.95 3.65
N PHE A 107 5.77 1.55 2.88
CA PHE A 107 6.12 2.57 1.88
C PHE A 107 6.73 3.81 2.55
N PHE A 108 6.15 4.28 3.65
CA PHE A 108 6.70 5.37 4.44
C PHE A 108 8.14 5.09 4.89
N ASN A 109 8.39 3.91 5.44
CA ASN A 109 9.73 3.49 5.85
C ASN A 109 10.71 3.51 4.68
N SER A 110 10.29 2.99 3.54
CA SER A 110 11.15 2.89 2.34
C SER A 110 11.57 4.27 1.82
N VAL A 111 10.64 5.22 1.76
CA VAL A 111 10.94 6.61 1.37
C VAL A 111 11.82 7.30 2.41
N THR A 112 11.49 7.15 3.70
CA THR A 112 12.21 7.79 4.80
C THR A 112 13.66 7.30 4.89
N VAL A 113 13.90 5.99 4.78
CA VAL A 113 15.25 5.41 4.80
C VAL A 113 16.10 5.95 3.64
N LYS A 114 15.53 6.07 2.44
CA LYS A 114 16.22 6.65 1.28
C LYS A 114 16.51 8.15 1.40
N LEU A 115 15.73 8.89 2.17
CA LEU A 115 15.98 10.33 2.41
C LEU A 115 16.96 10.55 3.56
N LEU A 116 16.88 9.73 4.60
CA LEU A 116 17.60 9.95 5.85
C LEU A 116 18.96 9.25 5.96
N HIS A 117 19.41 8.54 4.91
CA HIS A 117 20.73 7.92 4.59
C HIS A 117 21.62 7.37 5.73
N ARG A 118 21.81 8.10 6.84
CA ARG A 118 22.67 7.77 7.98
C ARG A 118 22.08 8.06 9.37
N ASN A 119 20.83 8.51 9.51
CA ASN A 119 20.23 8.83 10.83
C ASN A 119 18.95 8.03 11.17
N TYR A 120 18.53 7.10 10.31
CA TYR A 120 17.24 6.41 10.41
C TYR A 120 17.17 5.30 11.48
N TYR A 121 18.30 4.90 12.08
CA TYR A 121 18.37 3.85 13.11
C TYR A 121 17.75 4.25 14.47
N ARG A 122 17.11 5.42 14.53
CA ARG A 122 16.25 5.80 15.65
C ARG A 122 14.81 5.37 15.34
N ASN A 123 14.32 4.39 16.09
CA ASN A 123 12.98 3.79 15.97
C ASN A 123 11.82 4.81 15.95
N ASP A 124 12.04 6.02 16.47
CA ASP A 124 11.03 7.07 16.54
C ASP A 124 10.51 7.51 15.14
N PHE A 125 11.32 7.38 14.09
CA PHE A 125 11.01 7.94 12.75
C PHE A 125 10.49 6.93 11.74
N ILE A 126 10.51 5.63 12.07
CA ILE A 126 10.03 4.56 11.19
C ILE A 126 8.96 3.73 11.90
N PHE A 127 8.12 3.05 11.14
CA PHE A 127 7.14 2.09 11.66
C PHE A 127 7.85 0.77 11.94
N VAL A 128 8.31 0.58 13.19
CA VAL A 128 8.84 -0.71 13.68
C VAL A 128 7.71 -1.64 14.12
N ARG A 129 6.60 -1.06 14.55
CA ARG A 129 5.35 -1.75 14.89
C ARG A 129 4.21 -1.08 14.12
N PRO A 130 3.18 -1.84 13.71
CA PRO A 130 1.99 -1.26 13.12
C PRO A 130 1.38 -0.21 14.03
N ALA A 131 1.05 0.96 13.48
CA ALA A 131 0.39 2.03 14.22
C ALA A 131 -1.13 1.95 14.11
N VAL A 132 -1.65 1.31 13.05
CA VAL A 132 -3.09 1.10 12.83
C VAL A 132 -3.40 -0.40 12.86
N SER A 133 -4.43 -0.79 13.60
CA SER A 133 -4.90 -2.19 13.64
C SER A 133 -5.61 -2.54 12.33
N THR A 134 -5.33 -3.74 11.81
CA THR A 134 -6.00 -4.30 10.62
C THR A 134 -7.17 -5.22 10.97
N GLU A 135 -7.48 -5.39 12.26
CA GLU A 135 -8.52 -6.31 12.73
C GLU A 135 -9.94 -5.93 12.29
N TYR A 136 -10.19 -4.64 12.05
CA TYR A 136 -11.52 -4.10 11.73
C TYR A 136 -11.51 -3.32 10.41
N LEU A 137 -10.79 -3.82 9.41
CA LEU A 137 -10.86 -3.28 8.04
C LEU A 137 -12.10 -3.82 7.33
N GLU A 138 -13.19 -3.06 7.39
CA GLU A 138 -14.39 -3.32 6.61
C GLU A 138 -14.34 -2.56 5.28
N SER A 139 -14.95 -3.13 4.24
CA SER A 139 -15.10 -2.43 2.96
C SER A 139 -16.44 -1.70 2.96
N ASP A 140 -16.40 -0.38 2.86
CA ASP A 140 -17.60 0.45 2.70
C ASP A 140 -18.18 0.40 1.27
N ASP A 141 -17.55 -0.34 0.35
CA ASP A 141 -17.98 -0.46 -1.03
C ASP A 141 -19.16 -1.44 -1.15
N PRO A 142 -20.37 -0.96 -1.51
CA PRO A 142 -21.54 -1.84 -1.64
C PRO A 142 -21.38 -2.89 -2.76
N ALA A 143 -20.45 -2.68 -3.69
CA ALA A 143 -20.12 -3.60 -4.76
C ALA A 143 -18.97 -4.56 -4.40
N ALA A 144 -18.43 -4.51 -3.17
CA ALA A 144 -17.34 -5.38 -2.74
C ALA A 144 -17.76 -6.86 -2.85
N LEU A 145 -16.98 -7.63 -3.61
CA LEU A 145 -17.14 -9.08 -3.66
C LEU A 145 -16.46 -9.72 -2.45
N PRO A 146 -17.04 -10.81 -1.90
CA PRO A 146 -16.42 -11.50 -0.78
C PRO A 146 -15.10 -12.15 -1.21
N THR A 147 -14.08 -12.07 -0.36
CA THR A 147 -12.76 -12.69 -0.60
C THR A 147 -12.85 -14.20 -0.77
N TYR A 148 -13.84 -14.84 -0.14
CA TYR A 148 -14.11 -16.26 -0.28
C TYR A 148 -15.62 -16.54 -0.28
N ARG A 149 -16.02 -17.66 -0.87
CA ARG A 149 -17.39 -18.18 -0.80
C ARG A 149 -17.35 -19.56 -0.15
N ALA A 150 -18.16 -19.78 0.88
CA ALA A 150 -18.31 -21.08 1.51
C ALA A 150 -19.42 -21.89 0.83
N TYR A 151 -19.21 -23.20 0.68
CA TYR A 151 -20.18 -24.15 0.13
C TYR A 151 -20.29 -25.34 1.08
N TYR A 152 -21.51 -25.85 1.27
CA TYR A 152 -21.81 -26.94 2.20
C TYR A 152 -22.50 -28.11 1.46
N PRO A 153 -21.76 -28.90 0.67
CA PRO A 153 -22.35 -30.00 -0.11
C PRO A 153 -22.73 -31.20 0.78
N THR A 154 -23.76 -31.93 0.36
CA THR A 154 -24.09 -33.29 0.81
C THR A 154 -23.72 -34.31 -0.28
N ARG A 155 -23.84 -35.61 -0.01
CA ARG A 155 -23.60 -36.65 -1.04
C ARG A 155 -24.49 -36.47 -2.27
N GLU A 156 -25.74 -36.09 -2.05
CA GLU A 156 -26.75 -35.89 -3.10
C GLU A 156 -26.52 -34.60 -3.90
N THR A 157 -25.94 -33.57 -3.28
CA THR A 157 -25.78 -32.23 -3.87
C THR A 157 -24.36 -31.94 -4.35
N LEU A 158 -23.42 -32.88 -4.20
CA LEU A 158 -22.00 -32.70 -4.52
C LEU A 158 -21.77 -32.25 -5.97
N HIS A 159 -22.36 -32.96 -6.93
CA HIS A 159 -22.20 -32.64 -8.36
C HIS A 159 -22.77 -31.25 -8.71
N ALA A 160 -23.95 -30.91 -8.17
CA ALA A 160 -24.55 -29.58 -8.37
C ALA A 160 -23.69 -28.47 -7.75
N THR A 161 -23.11 -28.72 -6.57
CA THR A 161 -22.23 -27.78 -5.88
C THR A 161 -20.95 -27.51 -6.68
N TRP A 162 -20.33 -28.56 -7.24
CA TRP A 162 -19.15 -28.42 -8.11
C TRP A 162 -19.43 -27.57 -9.34
N LYS A 163 -20.55 -27.82 -10.04
CA LYS A 163 -20.95 -26.99 -11.18
C LYS A 163 -21.11 -25.52 -10.77
N ARG A 164 -21.72 -25.26 -9.61
CA ARG A 164 -21.87 -23.90 -9.08
C ARG A 164 -20.53 -23.24 -8.77
N ILE A 165 -19.55 -23.97 -8.21
CA ILE A 165 -18.21 -23.44 -7.95
C ILE A 165 -17.55 -22.96 -9.25
N VAL A 166 -17.60 -23.78 -10.31
CA VAL A 166 -17.03 -23.43 -11.61
C VAL A 166 -17.73 -22.20 -12.21
N HIS A 167 -19.07 -22.15 -12.16
CA HIS A 167 -19.82 -21.01 -12.68
C HIS A 167 -19.63 -19.71 -11.87
N ASN A 168 -19.31 -19.82 -10.59
CA ASN A 168 -19.01 -18.66 -9.74
C ASN A 168 -17.60 -18.11 -9.95
N PHE A 169 -16.71 -18.85 -10.63
CA PHE A 169 -15.40 -18.35 -11.07
C PHE A 169 -15.62 -17.42 -12.27
N GLN A 170 -16.05 -16.20 -11.98
CA GLN A 170 -16.14 -15.09 -12.93
C GLN A 170 -14.88 -14.25 -12.89
#